data_AF-A0A1V5VST7-F1
#
_entry.id   AF-A0A1V5VST7-F1
#
_cell.length_a   1.000
_cell.length_b   1.000
_cell.length_c   1.000
_cell.angle_alpha   90.00
_cell.angle_beta   90.00
_cell.angle_gamma   90.00
#
_symmetry.space_group_name_H-M   'P 1'
#
loop_
_entity.id
_entity.type
_entity.pdbx_description
1 polymer ?
#
loop_
_entity_poly.entity_id
_entity_poly.type
_entity_poly.pdbx_seq_one_letter_code
_entity_poly.pdbx_strand_id
1 'polypeptide(L)' 'MFDFAIGAGDGQYTINPVYENGGDFSFCNVTVSKEKTIKVTDSFNIPIKGAVTLNPTNERFFVYVGLSF' A
#
# COMPACT_ATOMS: atom_id res chain seq x y z
N MET A 1 5.09 5.73 -15.25
CA MET A 1 5.99 4.83 -14.49
C MET A 1 5.19 4.23 -13.33
N PHE A 2 5.63 3.13 -12.73
CA PHE A 2 5.06 2.64 -11.46
C PHE A 2 5.91 3.18 -10.30
N ASP A 3 5.27 3.43 -9.16
CA ASP A 3 5.94 3.84 -7.92
C ASP A 3 6.01 2.66 -6.95
N PHE A 4 7.12 2.57 -6.22
CA PHE A 4 7.38 1.53 -5.24
C PHE A 4 7.54 2.15 -3.85
N ALA A 5 6.94 1.53 -2.83
CA ALA A 5 7.16 1.89 -1.44
C ALA A 5 7.42 0.62 -0.62
N ILE A 6 8.38 0.69 0.30
CA ILE A 6 8.72 -0.38 1.23
C ILE A 6 8.76 0.23 2.62
N GLY A 7 8.23 -0.48 3.61
CA GLY A 7 8.40 -0.13 5.01
C GLY A 7 8.66 -1.36 5.87
N ALA A 8 9.29 -1.09 7.00
CA ALA A 8 9.72 -2.07 7.98
C ALA A 8 9.55 -1.49 9.38
N GLY A 9 9.42 -2.37 10.36
CA GLY A 9 9.22 -2.03 11.75
C GLY A 9 8.95 -3.29 12.57
N ASP A 10 8.52 -3.11 13.81
CA ASP A 10 8.20 -4.15 14.77
C ASP A 10 6.75 -4.01 15.30
N GLY A 11 6.30 -4.98 16.09
CA GLY A 11 5.00 -4.97 16.76
C GLY A 11 3.80 -5.30 15.87
N GLN A 12 2.70 -4.54 16.01
CA GLN A 12 1.37 -4.89 15.47
C GLN A 12 1.36 -5.17 13.96
N TYR A 13 2.26 -4.57 13.20
CA TYR A 13 2.34 -4.73 11.74
C TYR A 13 3.24 -5.89 11.30
N THR A 14 3.96 -6.55 12.20
CA THR A 14 4.82 -7.71 11.93
C THR A 14 4.42 -8.96 12.73
N ILE A 15 3.29 -8.92 13.44
CA ILE A 15 2.66 -10.11 14.04
C ILE A 15 1.75 -10.78 13.01
N ASN A 16 1.87 -12.10 12.87
CA ASN A 16 0.92 -12.91 12.12
C ASN A 16 -0.25 -13.32 13.04
N PRO A 17 -1.50 -12.90 12.73
CA PRO A 17 -2.65 -13.18 13.60
C PRO A 17 -3.13 -14.63 13.52
N VAL A 18 -2.71 -15.40 12.52
CA VAL A 18 -3.11 -16.82 12.34
C VAL A 18 -2.15 -17.73 13.09
N TYR A 19 -0.84 -17.44 13.00
CA TYR A 19 0.21 -18.26 13.61
C TYR A 19 0.69 -17.72 14.96
N GLU A 20 0.14 -16.58 15.41
CA GLU A 20 0.46 -15.90 16.67
C GLU A 20 1.97 -15.72 16.92
N ASN A 21 2.72 -15.50 15.85
CA ASN A 21 4.17 -15.36 15.85
C ASN A 21 4.62 -14.08 15.15
N GLY A 22 5.89 -13.74 15.28
CA GLY A 22 6.46 -12.49 14.78
C GLY A 22 6.41 -11.37 15.81
N GLY A 23 6.34 -10.12 15.34
CA GLY A 23 6.43 -8.92 16.19
C GLY A 23 7.85 -8.35 16.32
N ASP A 24 8.87 -9.10 15.90
CA ASP A 24 10.22 -8.58 15.72
C ASP A 24 10.29 -7.62 14.51
N PHE A 25 11.42 -6.92 14.39
CA PHE A 25 11.67 -6.03 13.26
C PHE A 25 11.65 -6.82 11.94
N SER A 26 10.78 -6.44 11.01
CA SER A 26 10.62 -7.07 9.69
C SER A 26 9.95 -6.13 8.69
N PHE A 27 9.95 -6.51 7.40
CA PHE A 27 9.23 -5.76 6.37
C PHE A 27 7.72 -5.90 6.53
N CYS A 28 7.02 -4.79 6.68
CA CYS A 28 5.59 -4.76 6.96
C CYS A 28 4.73 -4.23 5.78
N ASN A 29 5.36 -3.70 4.74
CA ASN A 29 4.68 -3.34 3.50
C ASN A 29 5.63 -3.31 2.31
N VAL A 30 5.19 -3.90 1.21
CA VAL A 30 5.74 -3.76 -0.14
C VAL A 30 4.60 -3.35 -1.05
N THR A 31 4.70 -2.16 -1.61
CA THR A 31 3.64 -1.53 -2.38
C THR A 31 4.10 -1.27 -3.81
N VAL A 32 3.25 -1.60 -4.77
CA VAL A 32 3.33 -1.09 -6.16
C VAL A 32 2.12 -0.23 -6.41
N SER A 33 2.34 0.98 -6.94
CA SER A 33 1.26 1.91 -7.23
C SER A 33 1.45 2.63 -8.55
N LYS A 34 0.36 3.19 -9.06
CA LYS A 34 0.37 4.03 -10.26
C LYS A 34 -0.69 5.12 -10.12
N GLU A 35 -0.29 6.32 -10.46
CA GLU A 35 -1.19 7.45 -10.57
C GLU A 35 -1.58 7.71 -12.03
N LYS A 36 -2.84 8.08 -12.24
CA LYS A 36 -3.35 8.59 -13.50
C LYS A 36 -4.28 9.76 -13.23
N THR A 37 -4.00 10.89 -13.87
CA THR A 37 -4.92 12.02 -13.92
C THR A 37 -6.03 11.74 -14.92
N ILE A 38 -7.28 11.79 -14.45
CA ILE A 38 -8.47 11.74 -15.31
C ILE A 38 -8.98 13.17 -15.50
N LYS A 39 -9.02 13.62 -16.75
CA LYS A 39 -9.68 14.87 -17.13
C LYS A 39 -11.19 14.64 -17.14
N VAL A 40 -11.91 15.39 -16.32
CA VAL A 40 -13.39 15.31 -16.21
C VAL A 40 -14.02 16.43 -17.03
N THR A 41 -13.50 17.65 -16.90
CA THR A 41 -13.89 18.82 -17.70
C THR A 41 -12.65 19.59 -18.14
N ASP A 42 -12.83 20.71 -18.85
CA ASP A 42 -11.71 21.56 -19.25
C ASP A 42 -10.94 22.20 -18.10
N SER A 43 -11.62 22.45 -16.98
CA SER A 43 -11.02 23.04 -15.79
C SER A 43 -10.81 22.06 -14.64
N PHE A 44 -11.34 20.83 -14.73
CA PHE A 44 -11.34 19.88 -13.63
C PHE A 44 -10.66 18.55 -13.99
N ASN A 45 -9.65 18.21 -13.19
CA ASN A 45 -8.87 16.98 -13.28
C ASN A 45 -8.87 16.29 -11.92
N ILE A 46 -8.93 14.95 -11.92
CA ILE A 46 -8.81 14.14 -10.70
C ILE A 46 -7.58 13.25 -10.84
N PRO A 47 -6.53 13.43 -10.03
CA PRO A 47 -5.47 12.44 -9.87
C PRO A 47 -6.02 11.23 -9.11
N ILE A 48 -6.02 10.07 -9.77
CA ILE A 48 -6.45 8.80 -9.19
C ILE A 48 -5.22 7.91 -9.05
N LYS A 49 -4.96 7.45 -7.82
CA LYS A 49 -3.87 6.51 -7.52
C LYS A 49 -4.42 5.13 -7.19
N GLY A 50 -4.05 4.13 -7.96
CA GLY A 50 -4.31 2.72 -7.64
C GLY A 50 -3.06 2.08 -7.06
N ALA A 51 -3.22 1.20 -6.07
CA ALA A 51 -2.11 0.50 -5.47
C ALA A 51 -2.49 -0.90 -4.95
N VAL A 52 -1.49 -1.77 -4.94
CA VAL A 52 -1.52 -3.07 -4.27
C VAL A 52 -0.39 -3.11 -3.25
N THR A 53 -0.66 -3.65 -2.07
CA THR A 53 0.31 -3.75 -0.97
C THR A 53 0.29 -5.13 -0.36
N LEU A 54 1.46 -5.75 -0.28
CA LEU A 54 1.68 -7.00 0.44
C LEU A 54 2.43 -6.71 1.74
N ASN A 55 1.96 -7.29 2.84
CA ASN A 55 2.77 -7.43 4.04
C ASN A 55 3.37 -8.86 4.02
N PRO A 56 4.67 -9.02 3.74
CA PRO A 56 5.27 -10.35 3.63
C PRO A 56 5.38 -11.06 4.98
N THR A 57 5.31 -10.34 6.11
CA THR A 57 5.48 -10.92 7.45
C THR A 57 4.19 -11.56 7.95
N ASN A 58 3.04 -10.92 7.72
CA ASN A 58 1.74 -11.43 8.18
C ASN A 58 0.79 -11.84 7.05
N GLU A 59 1.30 -11.89 5.81
CA GLU A 59 0.62 -12.38 4.61
C GLU A 59 -0.66 -11.61 4.24
N ARG A 60 -0.86 -10.41 4.81
CA ARG A 60 -1.99 -9.56 4.45
C ARG A 60 -1.76 -8.89 3.10
N PHE A 61 -2.82 -8.86 2.28
CA PHE A 61 -2.82 -8.22 0.99
C PHE A 61 -3.92 -7.15 0.91
N PHE A 62 -3.54 -5.96 0.48
CA PHE A 62 -4.42 -4.80 0.38
C PHE A 62 -4.46 -4.29 -1.06
N VAL A 63 -5.65 -3.89 -1.49
CA VAL A 63 -5.86 -3.16 -2.74
C VAL A 63 -6.61 -1.88 -2.39
N TYR A 64 -6.11 -0.74 -2.87
CA TYR A 64 -6.75 0.54 -2.57
C TYR A 64 -6.69 1.51 -3.76
N VAL A 65 -7.64 2.44 -3.74
CA VAL A 65 -7.73 3.58 -4.66
C VAL A 65 -7.75 4.85 -3.83
N GLY A 66 -6.86 5.79 -4.16
CA GLY A 66 -6.78 7.11 -3.55
C GLY A 66 -7.17 8.21 -4.53
N LEU A 67 -7.83 9.24 -4.01
CA LEU A 67 -8.15 10.49 -4.69
C LEU A 67 -7.40 11.63 -3.98
N SER A 68 -6.95 12.62 -4.73
CA SER A 68 -6.37 13.85 -4.19
C SER A 68 -7.03 15.07 -4.84
N PHE A 69 -7.12 16.19 -4.10
CA PHE A 69 -7.86 17.39 -4.47
C PHE A 69 -7.02 18.64 -4.21
#